data_AF-A0A1F7F703-F1
#
_entry.id   AF-A0A1F7F703-F1
#
_cell.length_a   1.000
_cell.length_b   1.000
_cell.length_c   1.000
_cell.angle_alpha   90.00
_cell.angle_beta   90.00
_cell.angle_gamma   90.00
#
_symmetry.space_group_name_H-M   'P 1'
#
loop_
_entity.id
_entity.type
_entity.pdbx_description
1 polymer ?
#
loop_
_entity_poly.entity_id
_entity_poly.type
_entity_poly.pdbx_seq_one_letter_code
_entity_poly.pdbx_strand_id
1 'polypeptide(L)'
;MKPQEIFVALKLLAYGRKPWNYEEIAQSLKISPSNLHRSVKALAFSGLFIEEYKCLNNSLLEEFLLHGVKVVFPVKAGGVVRGMLTAHSAPAFKDSFKPNPQDAYVWPDANSENKGFSVEPLYKAAPAASSLDADLYGLLACVDVLRIGKARERNIAVELLKKAFADYGKLP
;
A
#
# COMPACT_ATOMS: atom_id res chain seq x y z
N MET A 1 9.93 3.85 -12.64
CA MET A 1 8.88 3.30 -11.77
C MET A 1 8.14 4.45 -11.11
N LYS A 2 6.82 4.44 -11.12
CA LYS A 2 5.92 5.46 -10.55
C LYS A 2 5.18 4.88 -9.34
N PRO A 3 4.55 5.72 -8.50
CA PRO A 3 3.79 5.23 -7.35
C PRO A 3 2.63 4.29 -7.74
N GLN A 4 2.05 4.48 -8.94
CA GLN A 4 0.99 3.63 -9.47
C GLN A 4 1.43 2.16 -9.62
N GLU A 5 2.67 1.89 -10.05
CA GLU A 5 3.15 0.52 -10.20
C GLU A 5 3.25 -0.19 -8.85
N ILE A 6 3.70 0.51 -7.80
CA ILE A 6 3.74 -0.08 -6.45
C ILE A 6 2.34 -0.29 -5.88
N PHE A 7 1.42 0.64 -6.12
CA PHE A 7 0.00 0.45 -5.78
C PHE A 7 -0.60 -0.80 -6.43
N VAL A 8 -0.30 -1.03 -7.71
CA VAL A 8 -0.68 -2.26 -8.42
C VAL A 8 0.00 -3.49 -7.83
N ALA A 9 1.29 -3.43 -7.54
CA ALA A 9 2.03 -4.55 -6.93
C ALA A 9 1.44 -4.93 -5.56
N LEU A 10 1.11 -3.97 -4.70
CA LEU A 10 0.49 -4.25 -3.40
C LEU A 10 -0.89 -4.91 -3.56
N LYS A 11 -1.67 -4.52 -4.58
CA LYS A 11 -2.93 -5.21 -4.87
C LYS A 11 -2.72 -6.66 -5.31
N LEU A 12 -1.76 -6.90 -6.20
CA LEU A 12 -1.44 -8.25 -6.66
C LEU A 12 -0.90 -9.11 -5.51
N LEU A 13 -0.15 -8.52 -4.56
CA LEU A 13 0.27 -9.18 -3.33
C LEU A 13 -0.94 -9.55 -2.46
N ALA A 14 -1.83 -8.60 -2.18
CA ALA A 14 -3.06 -8.83 -1.40
C ALA A 14 -4.00 -9.87 -2.05
N TYR A 15 -4.04 -9.90 -3.39
CA TYR A 15 -4.86 -10.86 -4.13
C TYR A 15 -4.29 -12.29 -4.05
N GLY A 16 -2.99 -12.42 -3.81
CA GLY A 16 -2.29 -13.69 -3.67
C GLY A 16 -2.25 -14.50 -4.97
N ARG A 17 -2.26 -15.83 -4.85
CA ARG A 17 -2.11 -16.78 -5.98
C ARG A 17 -3.40 -17.11 -6.74
N LYS A 18 -4.49 -16.40 -6.46
CA LYS A 18 -5.75 -16.64 -7.17
C LYS A 18 -5.60 -16.24 -8.63
N PRO A 19 -6.14 -17.01 -9.60
CA PRO A 19 -6.22 -16.56 -10.98
C PRO A 19 -6.97 -15.23 -11.04
N TRP A 20 -6.38 -14.24 -11.69
CA TRP A 20 -6.98 -12.92 -11.88
C TRP A 20 -6.94 -12.52 -13.35
N ASN A 21 -7.82 -11.60 -13.73
CA ASN A 21 -7.81 -10.92 -15.01
C ASN A 21 -7.63 -9.41 -14.84
N TYR A 22 -7.26 -8.72 -15.92
CA TYR A 22 -6.97 -7.29 -15.86
C TYR A 22 -8.19 -6.44 -15.50
N GLU A 23 -9.38 -6.86 -15.90
CA GLU A 23 -10.61 -6.11 -15.65
C GLU A 23 -10.96 -6.09 -14.15
N GLU A 24 -10.93 -7.27 -13.53
CA GLU A 24 -11.19 -7.46 -12.10
C GLU A 24 -10.23 -6.65 -11.22
N ILE A 25 -8.92 -6.79 -11.46
CA ILE A 25 -7.91 -6.08 -10.66
C ILE A 25 -8.04 -4.56 -10.88
N ALA A 26 -8.26 -4.11 -12.12
CA ALA A 26 -8.39 -2.68 -12.41
C ALA A 26 -9.65 -2.09 -11.75
N GLN A 27 -10.77 -2.81 -11.78
CA GLN A 27 -12.01 -2.41 -11.11
C GLN A 27 -11.82 -2.30 -9.60
N SER A 28 -11.14 -3.27 -8.97
CA SER A 28 -10.86 -3.24 -7.53
C SER A 28 -9.95 -2.07 -7.13
N LEU A 29 -9.04 -1.68 -8.02
CA LEU A 29 -8.13 -0.54 -7.82
C LEU A 29 -8.70 0.81 -8.23
N LYS A 30 -9.91 0.84 -8.80
CA LYS A 30 -10.53 2.04 -9.39
C LYS A 30 -9.64 2.72 -10.44
N ILE A 31 -8.98 1.92 -11.28
CA ILE A 31 -8.20 2.37 -12.44
C ILE A 31 -8.73 1.73 -13.72
N SER A 32 -8.34 2.25 -14.89
CA SER A 32 -8.68 1.62 -16.16
C SER A 32 -7.88 0.33 -16.38
N PRO A 33 -8.41 -0.67 -17.12
CA PRO A 33 -7.65 -1.85 -17.53
C PRO A 33 -6.38 -1.50 -18.30
N SER A 34 -6.41 -0.44 -19.13
CA SER A 34 -5.23 0.06 -19.85
C SER A 34 -4.13 0.59 -18.93
N ASN A 35 -4.50 1.25 -17.83
CA ASN A 35 -3.55 1.72 -16.81
C ASN A 35 -2.95 0.54 -16.03
N LEU A 36 -3.77 -0.47 -15.70
CA LEU A 36 -3.26 -1.68 -15.07
C LEU A 36 -2.27 -2.41 -15.99
N HIS A 37 -2.62 -2.62 -17.26
CA HIS A 37 -1.75 -3.30 -18.23
C HIS A 37 -0.40 -2.62 -18.37
N ARG A 38 -0.40 -1.28 -18.46
CA ARG A 38 0.83 -0.48 -18.49
C ARG A 38 1.67 -0.66 -17.22
N SER A 39 1.01 -0.72 -16.07
CA SER A 39 1.67 -0.90 -14.77
C SER A 39 2.32 -2.27 -14.66
N VAL A 40 1.61 -3.33 -15.06
CA VAL A 40 2.14 -4.71 -15.06
C VAL A 40 3.34 -4.83 -16.00
N LYS A 41 3.29 -4.25 -17.20
CA LYS A 41 4.45 -4.18 -18.10
C LYS A 41 5.65 -3.47 -17.48
N ALA A 42 5.43 -2.35 -16.79
CA ALA A 42 6.50 -1.61 -16.13
C ALA A 42 7.08 -2.39 -14.93
N LEU A 43 6.23 -3.12 -14.18
CA LEU A 43 6.68 -4.02 -13.13
C LEU A 43 7.51 -5.18 -13.70
N ALA A 44 7.08 -5.76 -14.83
CA ALA A 44 7.83 -6.82 -15.51
C ALA A 44 9.20 -6.32 -15.98
N PHE A 45 9.26 -5.15 -16.61
CA PHE A 45 10.53 -4.52 -17.02
C PHE A 45 11.50 -4.31 -15.85
N SER A 46 10.99 -4.05 -14.64
CA SER A 46 11.80 -3.89 -13.43
C SER A 46 12.17 -5.21 -12.72
N GLY A 47 11.66 -6.35 -13.18
CA GLY A 47 11.82 -7.64 -12.51
C GLY A 47 10.91 -7.88 -11.30
N LEU A 48 10.02 -6.93 -10.96
CA LEU A 48 9.04 -7.08 -9.88
C LEU A 48 7.87 -8.00 -10.25
N PHE A 49 7.62 -8.21 -11.53
CA PHE A 49 6.60 -9.13 -12.02
C PHE A 49 7.24 -10.15 -12.95
N ILE A 50 6.94 -11.43 -12.72
CA ILE A 50 7.46 -12.55 -13.49
C ILE A 50 6.37 -12.99 -14.46
N GLU A 51 6.49 -12.61 -15.73
CA GLU A 51 5.44 -12.81 -16.75
C GLU A 51 5.12 -14.30 -16.98
N GLU A 52 6.15 -15.16 -17.00
CA GLU A 52 6.05 -16.62 -17.16
C GLU A 52 5.04 -17.23 -16.15
N TYR A 53 5.08 -16.77 -14.90
CA TYR A 53 4.28 -17.29 -13.80
C TYR A 53 3.12 -16.38 -13.40
N LYS A 54 2.97 -15.24 -14.09
CA LYS A 54 1.96 -14.21 -13.81
C LYS A 54 1.90 -13.82 -12.33
N CYS A 55 3.06 -13.70 -11.68
CA CYS A 55 3.16 -13.45 -10.24
C CYS A 55 4.22 -12.39 -9.92
N LEU A 56 4.23 -11.91 -8.68
CA LEU A 56 5.23 -10.96 -8.22
C LEU A 56 6.52 -11.66 -7.78
N ASN A 57 7.64 -10.99 -7.99
CA ASN A 57 8.88 -11.30 -7.27
C ASN A 57 8.81 -10.69 -5.87
N ASN A 58 8.29 -11.47 -4.92
CA ASN A 58 8.02 -11.02 -3.56
C ASN A 58 9.29 -10.58 -2.82
N SER A 59 10.40 -11.29 -2.99
CA SER A 59 11.67 -10.93 -2.35
C SER A 59 12.15 -9.55 -2.80
N LEU A 60 12.08 -9.26 -4.11
CA LEU A 60 12.47 -7.96 -4.64
C LEU A 60 11.49 -6.85 -4.24
N LEU A 61 10.19 -7.14 -4.20
CA LEU A 61 9.19 -6.18 -3.73
C LEU A 61 9.40 -5.85 -2.25
N GLU A 62 9.65 -6.87 -1.42
CA GLU A 62 9.96 -6.68 0.00
C GLU A 62 11.17 -5.78 0.18
N GLU A 63 12.29 -6.08 -0.49
CA GLU A 63 13.51 -5.28 -0.41
C GLU A 63 13.24 -3.82 -0.83
N PHE A 64 12.52 -3.60 -1.92
CA PHE A 64 12.14 -2.27 -2.38
C PHE A 64 11.28 -1.52 -1.36
N LEU A 65 10.28 -2.19 -0.77
CA LEU A 65 9.42 -1.56 0.24
C LEU A 65 10.21 -1.19 1.49
N LEU A 66 11.03 -2.10 2.01
CA LEU A 66 11.77 -1.89 3.26
C LEU A 66 12.85 -0.81 3.15
N HIS A 67 13.48 -0.68 1.98
CA HIS A 67 14.66 0.16 1.83
C HIS A 67 14.47 1.34 0.87
N GLY A 68 13.68 1.17 -0.19
CA GLY A 68 13.54 2.15 -1.28
C GLY A 68 12.36 3.12 -1.12
N VAL A 69 11.19 2.63 -0.66
CA VAL A 69 9.92 3.38 -0.79
C VAL A 69 9.95 4.77 -0.16
N LYS A 70 10.62 4.92 1.00
CA LYS A 70 10.74 6.19 1.73
C LYS A 70 11.56 7.25 0.97
N VAL A 71 12.49 6.82 0.12
CA VAL A 71 13.40 7.68 -0.64
C VAL A 71 12.82 8.00 -2.01
N VAL A 72 12.22 7.00 -2.65
CA VAL A 72 11.68 7.13 -4.02
C VAL A 72 10.35 7.86 -4.03
N PHE A 73 9.51 7.66 -3.00
CA PHE A 73 8.20 8.28 -2.86
C PHE A 73 8.05 9.01 -1.52
N PRO A 74 8.90 10.02 -1.25
CA PRO A 74 8.89 10.71 0.03
C PRO A 74 7.55 11.44 0.25
N VAL A 75 7.16 11.60 1.51
CA VAL A 75 5.96 12.36 1.89
C VAL A 75 6.24 13.13 3.16
N LYS A 76 5.49 14.23 3.36
CA LYS A 76 5.49 15.02 4.59
C LYS A 76 4.06 15.16 5.09
N ALA A 77 3.93 15.35 6.40
CA ALA A 77 2.65 15.67 7.00
C ALA A 77 2.20 17.06 6.53
N GLY A 78 0.97 17.15 6.03
CA GLY A 78 0.32 18.43 5.77
C GLY A 78 -0.50 18.90 6.97
N GLY A 79 -1.44 19.80 6.74
CA GLY A 79 -2.34 20.31 7.77
C GLY A 79 -3.36 19.29 8.26
N VAL A 80 -4.08 19.62 9.33
CA VAL A 80 -5.16 18.79 9.85
C VAL A 80 -6.37 18.87 8.93
N VAL A 81 -6.80 17.73 8.40
CA VAL A 81 -7.94 17.60 7.48
C VAL A 81 -8.83 16.43 7.90
N ARG A 82 -10.00 16.31 7.27
CA ARG A 82 -10.79 15.08 7.32
C ARG A 82 -10.26 14.06 6.32
N GLY A 83 -10.27 12.79 6.71
CA GLY A 83 -9.75 11.76 5.82
C GLY A 83 -9.79 10.34 6.34
N MET A 84 -9.53 9.38 5.48
CA MET A 84 -9.39 7.97 5.84
C MET A 84 -8.08 7.76 6.62
N LEU A 85 -8.12 7.11 7.77
CA LEU A 85 -6.93 6.88 8.60
C LEU A 85 -5.83 6.16 7.79
N THR A 86 -4.57 6.52 7.99
CA THR A 86 -3.44 5.83 7.35
C THR A 86 -2.24 5.78 8.29
N ALA A 87 -1.12 5.21 7.83
CA ALA A 87 0.09 5.01 8.61
C ALA A 87 -0.23 4.30 9.94
N HIS A 88 0.39 4.73 11.04
CA HIS A 88 0.21 4.12 12.36
C HIS A 88 -1.21 4.30 12.91
N SER A 89 -2.02 5.17 12.31
CA SER A 89 -3.39 5.45 12.73
C SER A 89 -4.41 4.53 12.05
N ALA A 90 -4.00 3.76 11.04
CA ALA A 90 -4.88 2.83 10.34
C ALA A 90 -5.33 1.65 11.25
N PRO A 91 -6.49 1.03 10.98
CA PRO A 91 -7.00 -0.09 11.77
C PRO A 91 -6.03 -1.27 11.90
N ALA A 92 -5.15 -1.50 10.92
CA ALA A 92 -4.11 -2.53 10.96
C ALA A 92 -3.13 -2.39 12.16
N PHE A 93 -3.04 -1.19 12.74
CA PHE A 93 -2.11 -0.85 13.81
C PHE A 93 -2.77 -0.69 15.18
N LYS A 94 -4.11 -0.87 15.28
CA LYS A 94 -4.90 -0.59 16.48
C LYS A 94 -4.43 -1.33 17.74
N ASP A 95 -3.91 -2.55 17.58
CA ASP A 95 -3.47 -3.39 18.69
C ASP A 95 -2.02 -3.06 19.12
N SER A 96 -1.27 -2.37 18.25
CA SER A 96 0.13 -2.00 18.48
C SER A 96 0.30 -0.57 18.99
N PHE A 97 -0.62 0.32 18.62
CA PHE A 97 -0.60 1.74 18.98
C PHE A 97 -1.93 2.18 19.54
N LYS A 98 -1.89 2.87 20.68
CA LYS A 98 -3.09 3.54 21.19
C LYS A 98 -3.46 4.67 20.23
N PRO A 99 -4.68 4.69 19.67
CA PRO A 99 -5.12 5.79 18.83
C PRO A 99 -5.03 7.11 19.61
N ASN A 100 -4.31 8.08 19.05
CA ASN A 100 -4.29 9.44 19.56
C ASN A 100 -4.75 10.38 18.43
N PRO A 101 -5.91 11.01 18.55
CA PRO A 101 -6.42 11.90 17.50
C PRO A 101 -5.51 13.10 17.20
N GLN A 102 -4.62 13.47 18.13
CA GLN A 102 -3.75 14.64 17.98
C GLN A 102 -2.53 14.39 17.09
N ASP A 103 -2.13 13.13 16.88
CA ASP A 103 -1.01 12.75 16.01
C ASP A 103 -1.42 11.81 14.87
N ALA A 104 -2.74 11.62 14.68
CA ALA A 104 -3.27 10.77 13.64
C ALA A 104 -2.88 11.25 12.24
N TYR A 105 -2.64 10.30 11.33
CA TYR A 105 -2.47 10.53 9.90
C TYR A 105 -3.70 10.09 9.12
N VAL A 106 -4.07 10.88 8.11
CA VAL A 106 -5.19 10.57 7.21
C VAL A 106 -4.82 10.82 5.75
N TRP A 107 -5.35 9.99 4.86
CA TRP A 107 -5.50 10.37 3.45
C TRP A 107 -6.71 11.30 3.32
N PRO A 108 -6.58 12.49 2.71
CA PRO A 108 -7.71 13.39 2.52
C PRO A 108 -8.91 12.70 1.86
N ASP A 109 -10.05 12.73 2.54
CA ASP A 109 -11.31 12.18 2.07
C ASP A 109 -12.45 12.95 2.74
N ALA A 110 -13.25 13.65 1.93
CA ALA A 110 -14.33 14.50 2.40
C ALA A 110 -15.47 13.71 3.07
N ASN A 111 -15.58 12.40 2.78
CA ASN A 111 -16.63 11.54 3.31
C ASN A 111 -16.28 10.90 4.66
N SER A 112 -15.03 11.03 5.13
CA SER A 112 -14.60 10.46 6.40
C SER A 112 -14.91 11.37 7.59
N GLU A 113 -15.31 10.76 8.71
CA GLU A 113 -15.50 11.44 9.99
C GLU A 113 -14.20 11.63 10.77
N ASN A 114 -13.15 10.90 10.43
CA ASN A 114 -11.85 10.98 11.09
C ASN A 114 -11.12 12.28 10.73
N LYS A 115 -10.28 12.76 11.64
CA LYS A 115 -9.39 13.91 11.43
C LYS A 115 -7.95 13.55 11.79
N GLY A 116 -7.01 14.13 11.07
CA GLY A 116 -5.58 13.97 11.32
C GLY A 116 -4.75 14.81 10.37
N PHE A 117 -3.44 14.77 10.52
CA PHE A 117 -2.51 15.37 9.58
C PHE A 117 -2.62 14.68 8.22
N SER A 118 -2.72 15.46 7.14
CA SER A 118 -2.82 14.89 5.80
C SER A 118 -1.52 14.20 5.40
N VAL A 119 -1.66 13.03 4.78
CA VAL A 119 -0.60 12.32 4.09
C VAL A 119 -1.02 12.16 2.63
N GLU A 120 -0.14 12.50 1.69
CA GLU A 120 -0.40 12.22 0.29
C GLU A 120 -0.41 10.70 0.06
N PRO A 121 -1.55 10.12 -0.38
CA PRO A 121 -1.62 8.69 -0.61
C PRO A 121 -0.60 8.27 -1.67
N LEU A 122 -0.06 7.06 -1.56
CA LEU A 122 0.90 6.53 -2.53
C LEU A 122 0.36 6.68 -3.96
N TYR A 123 -0.93 6.47 -4.17
CA TYR A 123 -1.59 6.77 -5.43
C TYR A 123 -2.99 7.36 -5.17
N LYS A 124 -3.46 8.25 -6.04
CA LYS A 124 -4.73 8.98 -5.85
C LYS A 124 -5.96 8.09 -5.59
N ALA A 125 -5.96 6.86 -6.10
CA ALA A 125 -7.04 5.90 -5.91
C ALA A 125 -6.91 5.05 -4.64
N ALA A 126 -5.81 5.17 -3.89
CA ALA A 126 -5.54 4.35 -2.71
C ALA A 126 -6.64 4.42 -1.64
N PRO A 127 -7.19 5.60 -1.26
CA PRO A 127 -8.27 5.63 -0.27
C PRO A 127 -9.52 4.90 -0.76
N ALA A 128 -9.94 5.17 -2.00
CA ALA A 128 -11.14 4.58 -2.59
C ALA A 128 -11.01 3.06 -2.85
N ALA A 129 -9.81 2.56 -3.12
CA ALA A 129 -9.56 1.12 -3.24
C ALA A 129 -9.47 0.45 -1.86
N SER A 130 -8.86 1.13 -0.88
CA SER A 130 -8.71 0.64 0.50
C SER A 130 -10.05 0.48 1.22
N SER A 131 -11.04 1.32 0.92
CA SER A 131 -12.38 1.19 1.51
C SER A 131 -13.13 -0.08 1.07
N LEU A 132 -12.66 -0.77 0.03
CA LEU A 132 -13.24 -1.99 -0.53
C LEU A 132 -12.38 -3.24 -0.27
N ASP A 133 -11.17 -3.06 0.26
CA ASP A 133 -10.17 -4.12 0.38
C ASP A 133 -9.30 -3.89 1.63
N ALA A 134 -9.61 -4.62 2.70
CA ALA A 134 -8.94 -4.50 3.98
C ALA A 134 -7.47 -4.95 3.94
N ASP A 135 -7.13 -5.92 3.09
CA ASP A 135 -5.77 -6.42 2.95
C ASP A 135 -4.90 -5.39 2.23
N LEU A 136 -5.39 -4.84 1.11
CA LEU A 136 -4.73 -3.74 0.41
C LEU A 136 -4.58 -2.50 1.31
N TYR A 137 -5.61 -2.19 2.10
CA TYR A 137 -5.58 -1.08 3.04
C TYR A 137 -4.45 -1.25 4.07
N GLY A 138 -4.35 -2.43 4.68
CA GLY A 138 -3.28 -2.74 5.64
C GLY A 138 -1.89 -2.59 5.02
N LEU A 139 -1.69 -3.10 3.80
CA LEU A 139 -0.43 -2.98 3.08
C LEU A 139 -0.06 -1.52 2.78
N LEU A 140 -1.02 -0.72 2.28
CA LEU A 140 -0.79 0.69 1.98
C LEU A 140 -0.52 1.52 3.24
N ALA A 141 -1.21 1.23 4.33
CA ALA A 141 -0.94 1.86 5.62
C ALA A 141 0.48 1.53 6.12
N CYS A 142 0.94 0.28 5.96
CA CYS A 142 2.32 -0.09 6.28
C CYS A 142 3.31 0.71 5.43
N VAL A 143 3.05 0.87 4.13
CA VAL A 143 3.89 1.69 3.24
C VAL A 143 3.95 3.14 3.72
N ASP A 144 2.84 3.72 4.14
CA ASP A 144 2.86 5.08 4.70
C ASP A 144 3.65 5.15 6.01
N VAL A 145 3.55 4.15 6.89
CA VAL A 145 4.43 4.08 8.07
C VAL A 145 5.91 4.09 7.66
N LEU A 146 6.29 3.35 6.61
CA LEU A 146 7.67 3.36 6.12
C LEU A 146 8.09 4.75 5.57
N ARG A 147 7.15 5.49 4.96
CA ARG A 147 7.39 6.81 4.36
C ARG A 147 7.45 7.95 5.38
N ILE A 148 6.62 7.92 6.44
CA ILE A 148 6.46 9.04 7.38
C ILE A 148 6.54 8.68 8.88
N GLY A 149 6.39 7.40 9.24
CA GLY A 149 6.30 6.96 10.63
C GLY A 149 7.61 7.06 11.41
N LYS A 150 7.51 7.04 12.74
CA LYS A 150 8.65 7.05 13.68
C LYS A 150 9.37 5.69 13.70
N ALA A 151 10.55 5.63 14.32
CA ALA A 151 11.36 4.40 14.35
C ALA A 151 10.60 3.18 14.89
N ARG A 152 9.87 3.35 16.00
CA ARG A 152 9.04 2.29 16.59
C ARG A 152 7.91 1.84 15.67
N GLU A 153 7.23 2.78 15.01
CA GLU A 153 6.16 2.51 14.05
C GLU A 153 6.68 1.73 12.84
N ARG A 154 7.82 2.17 12.28
CA ARG A 154 8.46 1.48 11.16
C ARG A 154 8.80 0.04 11.49
N ASN A 155 9.36 -0.25 12.67
CA ASN A 155 9.70 -1.62 13.05
C ASN A 155 8.46 -2.54 13.02
N ILE A 156 7.32 -2.06 13.54
CA ILE A 156 6.07 -2.83 13.52
C ILE A 156 5.53 -2.99 12.10
N ALA A 157 5.58 -1.94 11.27
CA ALA A 157 5.17 -2.03 9.87
C ALA A 157 6.04 -3.02 9.08
N VAL A 158 7.35 -3.09 9.37
CA VAL A 158 8.25 -4.11 8.78
C VAL A 158 7.82 -5.52 9.18
N GLU A 159 7.50 -5.76 10.44
CA GLU A 159 7.02 -7.08 10.91
C GLU A 159 5.69 -7.48 10.23
N LEU A 160 4.74 -6.54 10.12
CA LEU A 160 3.47 -6.78 9.44
C LEU A 160 3.65 -7.07 7.95
N LEU A 161 4.51 -6.31 7.26
CA LEU A 161 4.82 -6.54 5.84
C LEU A 161 5.47 -7.90 5.63
N LYS A 162 6.45 -8.26 6.46
CA LYS A 162 7.10 -9.59 6.40
C LYS A 162 6.11 -10.72 6.60
N LYS A 163 5.18 -10.56 7.54
CA LYS A 163 4.11 -11.52 7.74
C LYS A 163 3.20 -11.62 6.51
N ALA A 164 2.80 -10.50 5.92
CA ALA A 164 2.01 -10.49 4.69
C ALA A 164 2.73 -11.20 3.53
N PHE A 165 4.04 -10.97 3.35
CA PHE A 165 4.83 -11.72 2.37
C PHE A 165 4.90 -13.22 2.68
N ALA A 166 4.98 -13.62 3.94
CA ALA A 166 4.96 -15.04 4.31
C ALA A 166 3.59 -15.70 4.05
N ASP A 167 2.50 -14.99 4.34
CA ASP A 167 1.12 -15.48 4.19
C ASP A 167 0.70 -15.54 2.71
N TYR A 168 1.05 -14.53 1.92
CA TYR A 168 0.67 -14.43 0.50
C TYR A 168 1.73 -14.96 -0.47
N GLY A 169 2.96 -15.19 0.02
CA GLY A 169 4.15 -15.33 -0.82
C GLY A 169 4.90 -16.65 -0.78
N LYS A 170 4.32 -17.74 -0.25
CA LYS A 170 4.92 -19.07 -0.46
C LYS A 170 5.05 -19.35 -1.95
N LEU A 171 6.27 -19.30 -2.48
CA LEU A 171 6.68 -19.97 -3.72
C LEU A 171 6.68 -21.49 -3.47
N PRO A 172 6.30 -22.31 -4.47
CA PRO A 172 6.40 -23.76 -4.34
C PRO A 172 7.83 -24.19 -3.98
#